data_AF-A0A7R9QME2-F1
#
_entry.id   AF-A0A7R9QME2-F1
#
_cell.length_a   1.000
_cell.length_b   1.000
_cell.length_c   1.000
_cell.angle_alpha   90.00
_cell.angle_beta   90.00
_cell.angle_gamma   90.00
#
_symmetry.space_group_name_H-M   'P 1'
#
loop_
_entity.id
_entity.type
_entity.pdbx_description
1 polymer ?
#
loop_
_entity_poly.entity_id
_entity_poly.type
_entity_poly.pdbx_seq_one_letter_code
_entity_poly.pdbx_strand_id
1 'polypeptide(L)'
;MRRRKFAAETCDAFLYHNRQPIDWDTDVESLEGYEILVETRELIPIISHNYARKTFFTLAFCECCHKLLFHGLRCQTCGIRFHQRCIEAVPLMCQPLHPLPIQSDDYRHLLAND
;
A
#
# COMPACT_ATOMS: atom_id res chain seq x y z
N MET A 1 4.31 3.77 -15.37
CA MET A 1 3.79 3.07 -14.16
C MET A 1 4.17 3.74 -12.84
N ARG A 2 5.46 4.10 -12.61
CA ARG A 2 5.98 4.63 -11.32
C ARG A 2 5.22 5.83 -10.72
N ARG A 3 4.75 6.77 -11.56
CA ARG A 3 3.94 7.93 -11.10
C ARG A 3 2.59 7.54 -10.48
N ARG A 4 2.05 6.37 -10.84
CA ARG A 4 0.81 5.81 -10.27
C ARG A 4 1.08 4.72 -9.20
N LYS A 5 2.34 4.54 -8.78
CA LYS A 5 2.79 3.53 -7.81
C LYS A 5 2.45 2.07 -8.16
N PHE A 6 2.26 1.77 -9.45
CA PHE A 6 2.17 0.39 -9.95
C PHE A 6 3.54 -0.09 -10.43
N ALA A 7 3.83 -1.37 -10.21
CA ALA A 7 5.02 -2.03 -10.75
C ALA A 7 4.69 -2.63 -12.13
N ALA A 8 5.61 -2.53 -13.10
CA ALA A 8 5.39 -3.04 -14.45
C ALA A 8 5.12 -4.56 -14.46
N GLU A 9 5.77 -5.28 -13.55
CA GLU A 9 5.60 -6.72 -13.32
C GLU A 9 4.18 -7.14 -12.87
N THR A 10 3.38 -6.19 -12.38
CA THR A 10 1.99 -6.43 -11.97
C THR A 10 0.97 -6.10 -13.06
N CYS A 11 1.42 -5.77 -14.26
CA CYS A 11 0.57 -5.32 -15.36
C CYS A 11 0.89 -6.02 -16.68
N ASP A 12 -0.12 -6.18 -17.50
CA ASP A 12 -0.03 -6.67 -18.87
C ASP A 12 -0.43 -5.59 -19.87
N ALA A 13 0.25 -5.58 -21.02
CA ALA A 13 -0.03 -4.68 -22.13
C ALA A 13 -0.70 -5.44 -23.28
N PHE A 14 -1.67 -4.79 -23.93
CA PHE A 14 -2.44 -5.34 -25.03
C PHE A 14 -2.69 -4.28 -26.10
N LEU A 15 -2.83 -4.70 -27.35
CA LEU A 15 -3.39 -3.85 -28.40
C LEU A 15 -4.89 -3.61 -28.12
N TYR A 16 -5.33 -2.36 -28.15
CA TYR A 16 -6.70 -1.99 -27.76
C TYR A 16 -7.78 -2.65 -28.63
N HIS A 17 -7.53 -2.74 -29.94
CA HIS A 17 -8.53 -3.18 -30.91
C HIS A 17 -8.78 -4.70 -30.93
N ASN A 18 -7.78 -5.53 -30.63
CA ASN A 18 -7.87 -6.98 -30.74
C ASN A 18 -7.43 -7.73 -29.47
N ARG A 19 -7.03 -7.01 -28.41
CA ARG A 19 -6.49 -7.54 -27.14
C ARG A 19 -5.31 -8.51 -27.33
N GLN A 20 -4.55 -8.37 -28.41
CA GLN A 20 -3.32 -9.15 -28.59
C GLN A 20 -2.28 -8.69 -27.56
N PRO A 21 -1.64 -9.60 -26.82
CA PRO A 21 -0.64 -9.25 -25.82
C PRO A 21 0.59 -8.63 -26.47
N ILE A 22 1.16 -7.63 -25.79
CA ILE A 22 2.39 -6.93 -26.18
C ILE A 22 3.43 -7.22 -25.12
N ASP A 23 4.62 -7.65 -25.53
CA ASP A 23 5.75 -7.76 -24.62
C ASP A 23 6.24 -6.36 -24.23
N TRP A 24 6.56 -6.14 -22.96
CA TRP A 24 7.06 -4.85 -22.46
C TRP A 24 8.37 -4.43 -23.13
N ASP A 25 9.14 -5.39 -23.65
CA ASP A 25 10.40 -5.15 -24.37
C ASP A 25 10.19 -4.92 -25.88
N THR A 26 8.94 -4.88 -26.37
CA THR A 26 8.64 -4.59 -27.77
C THR A 26 9.05 -3.15 -28.14
N ASP A 27 9.77 -2.99 -29.24
CA ASP A 27 10.21 -1.67 -29.74
C ASP A 27 9.03 -0.74 -30.01
N VAL A 28 9.10 0.47 -29.47
CA VAL A 28 8.02 1.48 -29.56
C VAL A 28 7.70 1.89 -31.00
N GLU A 29 8.71 1.88 -31.89
CA GLU A 29 8.54 2.20 -33.31
C GLU A 29 7.57 1.22 -34.00
N SER A 30 7.56 -0.05 -33.58
CA SER A 30 6.64 -1.05 -34.12
C SER A 30 5.18 -0.85 -33.67
N LEU A 31 4.97 0.00 -32.66
CA LEU A 31 3.67 0.31 -32.05
C LEU A 31 3.13 1.67 -32.50
N GLU A 32 3.77 2.33 -33.46
CA GLU A 32 3.33 3.63 -33.96
C GLU A 32 1.92 3.57 -34.56
N GLY A 33 1.04 4.46 -34.10
CA GLY A 33 -0.36 4.52 -34.54
C GLY A 33 -1.30 3.51 -33.88
N TYR A 34 -0.79 2.59 -33.04
CA TYR A 34 -1.63 1.67 -32.27
C TYR A 34 -1.99 2.24 -30.88
N GLU A 35 -3.23 2.03 -30.47
CA GLU A 35 -3.64 2.27 -29.07
C GLU A 35 -3.31 1.05 -28.21
N ILE A 36 -2.67 1.29 -27.07
CA ILE A 36 -2.24 0.27 -26.13
C ILE A 36 -3.09 0.34 -24.86
N LEU A 37 -3.66 -0.80 -24.48
CA LEU A 37 -4.36 -1.01 -23.23
C LEU A 37 -3.41 -1.65 -22.22
N VAL A 38 -3.38 -1.12 -21.00
CA VAL A 38 -2.56 -1.67 -19.92
C VAL A 38 -3.48 -2.02 -18.75
N GLU A 39 -3.53 -3.30 -18.41
CA GLU A 39 -4.37 -3.85 -17.34
C GLU A 39 -3.50 -4.41 -16.22
N THR A 40 -3.96 -4.35 -14.97
CA THR A 40 -3.28 -4.97 -13.83
C THR A 40 -3.63 -6.46 -13.78
N ARG A 41 -2.64 -7.35 -13.62
CA ARG A 41 -2.83 -8.81 -13.52
C ARG A 41 -3.72 -9.20 -12.34
N GLU A 42 -3.57 -8.47 -11.25
CA GLU A 42 -4.41 -8.62 -10.08
C GLU A 42 -5.40 -7.46 -10.05
N LEU A 43 -6.68 -7.78 -9.90
CA LEU A 43 -7.66 -6.86 -9.31
C LEU A 43 -7.23 -6.65 -7.87
N ILE A 44 -6.22 -5.81 -7.64
CA ILE A 44 -5.88 -5.38 -6.29
C ILE A 44 -7.06 -4.52 -5.86
N PRO A 45 -7.92 -4.98 -4.93
CA PRO A 45 -9.02 -4.14 -4.50
C PRO A 45 -8.37 -2.95 -3.81
N ILE A 46 -8.52 -1.76 -4.40
CA ILE A 46 -8.14 -0.50 -3.75
C ILE A 46 -9.19 -0.28 -2.66
N ILE A 47 -9.05 -1.00 -1.55
CA ILE A 47 -9.91 -0.85 -0.39
C ILE A 47 -9.54 0.50 0.20
N SER A 48 -10.53 1.40 0.26
CA SER A 48 -10.39 2.67 0.94
C SER A 48 -10.38 2.44 2.46
N HIS A 49 -9.61 3.24 3.18
CA HIS A 49 -9.66 3.21 4.63
C HIS A 49 -11.00 3.73 5.14
N ASN A 50 -11.55 3.07 6.15
CA ASN A 50 -12.72 3.53 6.88
C ASN A 50 -12.28 4.18 8.21
N TYR A 51 -12.02 5.48 8.19
CA TYR A 51 -11.49 6.20 9.36
C TYR A 51 -12.57 6.57 10.38
N ALA A 52 -12.30 6.30 11.66
CA ALA A 52 -13.07 6.80 12.78
C ALA A 52 -12.19 7.62 13.74
N ARG A 53 -12.69 8.75 14.23
CA ARG A 53 -12.04 9.49 15.33
C ARG A 53 -12.09 8.66 16.61
N LYS A 54 -10.95 8.60 17.31
CA LYS A 54 -10.80 7.87 18.57
C LYS A 54 -9.97 8.65 19.56
N THR A 55 -10.34 8.51 20.83
CA THR A 55 -9.51 8.85 21.98
C THR A 55 -8.92 7.57 22.54
N PHE A 56 -7.61 7.52 22.70
CA PHE A 56 -6.90 6.35 23.21
C PHE A 56 -6.57 6.59 24.68
N PHE A 57 -7.35 5.94 25.56
CA PHE A 57 -7.16 6.03 27.02
C PHE A 57 -6.02 5.13 27.52
N THR A 58 -5.54 4.22 26.68
CA THR A 58 -4.35 3.40 26.91
C THR A 58 -3.16 3.93 26.11
N LEU A 59 -1.95 3.53 26.50
CA LEU A 59 -0.72 3.94 25.82
C LEU A 59 -0.77 3.55 24.34
N ALA A 60 -0.78 4.57 23.46
CA ALA A 60 -0.88 4.40 22.02
C ALA A 60 0.09 5.34 21.31
N PHE A 61 0.60 4.89 20.17
CA PHE A 61 1.51 5.65 19.33
C PHE A 61 0.92 5.82 17.93
N CYS A 62 1.30 6.90 17.27
CA CYS A 62 0.97 7.14 15.88
C CYS A 62 1.86 6.28 14.98
N GLU A 63 1.27 5.48 14.10
CA GLU A 63 2.02 4.61 13.17
C GLU A 63 2.83 5.40 12.12
N CYS A 64 2.59 6.70 11.97
CA CYS A 64 3.30 7.55 11.00
C CYS A 64 4.49 8.31 11.57
N CYS A 65 4.40 8.81 12.82
CA CYS A 65 5.45 9.62 13.44
C CYS A 65 6.02 9.03 14.74
N HIS A 66 5.49 7.89 15.18
CA HIS A 66 5.88 7.15 16.38
C HIS A 66 5.83 7.94 17.69
N LYS A 67 5.09 9.05 17.72
CA LYS A 67 4.82 9.84 18.93
C LYS A 67 3.51 9.42 19.60
N LEU A 68 3.38 9.74 20.89
CA LEU A 68 2.19 9.45 21.69
C LEU A 68 0.91 9.96 21.01
N LEU A 69 -0.11 9.10 20.99
CA LEU A 69 -1.39 9.32 20.32
C LEU A 69 -2.52 9.26 21.35
N PHE A 70 -3.00 10.42 21.77
CA PHE A 70 -4.16 10.52 22.68
C PHE A 70 -5.46 10.77 21.91
N HIS A 71 -5.42 11.66 20.91
CA HIS A 71 -6.51 11.93 19.99
C HIS A 71 -6.05 11.71 18.55
N GLY A 72 -6.83 10.95 17.78
CA GLY A 72 -6.52 10.73 16.37
C GLY A 72 -7.59 9.96 15.62
N LEU A 73 -7.17 9.39 14.49
CA LEU A 73 -7.98 8.54 13.65
C LEU A 73 -7.51 7.09 13.76
N ARG A 74 -8.45 6.15 13.69
CA ARG A 74 -8.18 4.73 13.53
C ARG A 74 -8.99 4.20 12.36
N CYS A 75 -8.34 3.51 11.43
CA CYS A 75 -9.09 2.76 10.41
C CYS A 75 -9.81 1.58 11.06
N GLN A 76 -11.12 1.46 10.83
CA GLN A 76 -11.92 0.34 11.35
C GLN A 76 -11.59 -0.98 10.66
N THR A 77 -11.06 -0.93 9.44
CA THR A 77 -10.72 -2.09 8.61
C THR A 77 -9.32 -2.62 8.91
N CYS A 78 -8.27 -1.80 8.73
CA CYS A 78 -6.89 -2.24 8.94
C CYS A 78 -6.34 -1.97 10.34
N GLY A 79 -6.99 -1.11 11.12
CA GLY A 79 -6.55 -0.80 12.48
C GLY A 79 -5.45 0.27 12.60
N ILE A 80 -4.89 0.76 11.48
CA ILE A 80 -3.87 1.83 11.51
C ILE A 80 -4.38 3.03 12.32
N ARG A 81 -3.54 3.55 13.22
CA ARG A 81 -3.87 4.65 14.12
C ARG A 81 -2.87 5.80 13.97
N PHE A 82 -3.35 7.02 13.79
CA PHE A 82 -2.49 8.16 13.49
C PHE A 82 -3.10 9.50 13.92
N HIS A 83 -2.26 10.52 14.09
CA HIS A 83 -2.74 11.89 14.34
C HIS A 83 -3.39 12.46 13.07
N GLN A 84 -4.33 13.40 13.22
CA GLN A 84 -4.94 14.07 12.05
C GLN A 84 -3.90 14.76 11.14
N ARG A 85 -2.84 15.35 11.71
CA ARG A 85 -1.73 15.95 10.95
C ARG A 85 -0.87 14.95 10.16
N CYS A 86 -0.98 13.66 10.48
CA CYS A 86 -0.20 12.60 9.84
C CYS A 86 -0.94 11.95 8.66
N ILE A 87 -2.10 12.48 8.25
CA ILE A 87 -2.95 11.87 7.21
C ILE A 87 -2.23 11.70 5.87
N GLU A 88 -1.34 12.62 5.51
CA GLU A 88 -0.58 12.56 4.25
C GLU A 88 0.48 11.45 4.24
N ALA A 89 0.89 10.97 5.42
CA ALA A 89 1.85 9.88 5.57
C ALA A 89 1.16 8.50 5.63
N VAL A 90 -0.17 8.44 5.56
CA VAL A 90 -0.93 7.18 5.61
C VAL A 90 -0.87 6.48 4.24
N PRO A 91 -0.65 5.16 4.19
CA PRO A 91 -0.70 4.41 2.95
C PRO A 91 -2.06 4.56 2.25
N LEU A 92 -2.04 4.73 0.93
CA LEU A 92 -3.27 4.89 0.13
C LEU A 92 -4.16 3.63 0.15
N MET A 93 -3.55 2.47 0.33
CA MET A 93 -4.23 1.18 0.29
C MET A 93 -4.55 0.70 1.70
N CYS A 94 -5.81 0.37 1.95
CA CYS A 94 -6.23 -0.27 3.19
C CYS A 94 -6.04 -1.78 3.08
N GLN A 95 -4.87 -2.26 3.47
CA GLN A 95 -4.64 -3.69 3.65
C GLN A 95 -4.98 -4.06 5.10
N PRO A 96 -5.85 -5.05 5.37
CA PRO A 96 -6.00 -5.58 6.70
C PRO A 96 -4.61 -5.94 7.22
N LEU A 97 -4.22 -5.40 8.38
CA LEU A 97 -3.08 -5.94 9.11
C LEU A 97 -3.42 -7.42 9.35
N HIS A 98 -2.86 -8.30 8.53
CA HIS A 98 -2.85 -9.72 8.82
C HIS A 98 -2.27 -9.81 10.25
N PRO A 99 -2.93 -10.51 11.19
CA PRO A 99 -2.44 -10.61 12.55
C PRO A 99 -1.18 -11.46 12.51
N LEU A 100 -0.03 -10.85 12.24
CA LEU A 100 1.21 -11.38 12.76
C LEU A 100 1.23 -10.93 14.22
N PRO A 101 1.09 -11.86 15.18
CA PRO A 101 1.33 -11.53 16.57
C PRO A 101 2.82 -11.22 16.63
N ILE A 102 3.17 -9.95 16.71
CA ILE A 102 4.51 -9.56 17.13
C ILE A 102 4.54 -9.86 18.63
N GLN A 103 4.76 -11.14 18.98
CA GLN A 103 5.22 -11.49 20.31
C GLN A 103 6.56 -10.80 20.50
N SER A 104 6.66 -10.08 21.61
CA SER A 104 7.73 -9.14 21.95
C SER A 104 9.09 -9.79 22.25
N ASP A 105 9.39 -10.98 21.71
CA ASP A 105 10.53 -11.79 22.15
C ASP A 105 11.71 -11.84 21.16
N ASP A 106 11.54 -11.43 19.90
CA ASP A 106 12.63 -11.55 18.90
C ASP A 106 13.75 -10.51 19.04
N TYR A 107 13.56 -9.45 19.84
CA TYR A 107 14.59 -8.42 20.05
C TYR A 107 15.73 -8.88 20.97
N ARG A 108 15.59 -10.04 21.65
CA ARG A 108 16.58 -10.52 22.62
C ARG A 108 17.79 -11.20 21.99
N HIS A 109 17.71 -11.59 20.71
CA HIS A 109 18.80 -12.26 20.01
C HIS A 109 19.71 -11.32 19.21
N LEU A 110 19.34 -10.03 19.08
CA LEU A 110 20.13 -9.04 18.33
C LEU A 110 21.03 -8.16 19.21
N LEU A 111 21.00 -8.35 20.53
CA LEU A 111 21.84 -7.62 21.50
C LEU A 111 22.82 -8.52 22.27
N ALA A 112 23.01 -9.77 21.84
CA ALA A 112 24.04 -10.64 22.37
C ALA A 112 25.08 -10.92 21.30
N ASN A 113 26.00 -9.98 21.14
CA ASN A 113 27.36 -10.22 20.67
C ASN A 113 28.21 -9.03 21.14
N ASP A 114 28.64 -9.10 22.40
CA ASP A 114 29.89 -8.49 22.88
C ASP A 114 30.98 -9.57 22.81
#